data_AF-A0A3D1IPU0-F1
#
_entry.id   AF-A0A3D1IPU0-F1
#
_cell.length_a   1.000
_cell.length_b   1.000
_cell.length_c   1.000
_cell.angle_alpha   90.00
_cell.angle_beta   90.00
_cell.angle_gamma   90.00
#
_symmetry.space_group_name_H-M   'P 1'
#
loop_
_entity.id
_entity.type
_entity.pdbx_description
1 polymer ?
#
loop_
_entity_poly.entity_id
_entity_poly.type
_entity_poly.pdbx_seq_one_letter_code
_entity_poly.pdbx_strand_id
1 'polypeptide(L)'
;MKMELNRRNFLTGSTAALGAAALPAWAKGEEKLNASADTVILCWMAGGMASTETFDPKRYTPFEKGLKSDQVLSTFPAIDTAVDHIKVCQGFEQVAKVMDRGTLIRTQVGADLGHILHSRHQYHWHTGYEPPLTVAAPHLGAWIAHARGRNHPALPAFIDIGQTPNGESEEIKA
;
A
#
# COMPACT_ATOMS: atom_id res chain seq x y z
N MET A 1 36.05 -33.32 -7.76
CA MET A 1 35.23 -32.12 -8.03
C MET A 1 35.31 -31.23 -6.80
N LYS A 2 36.08 -30.12 -6.84
CA LYS A 2 36.16 -29.18 -5.71
C LYS A 2 34.95 -28.25 -5.77
N MET A 3 34.11 -28.24 -4.73
CA MET A 3 33.06 -27.23 -4.62
C MET A 3 33.69 -25.90 -4.21
N GLU A 4 33.74 -24.95 -5.13
CA GLU A 4 34.08 -23.56 -4.85
C GLU A 4 32.93 -22.91 -4.05
N LEU A 5 33.12 -22.78 -2.74
CA LEU A 5 32.20 -22.08 -1.85
C LEU A 5 32.30 -20.57 -2.11
N ASN A 6 31.41 -20.05 -2.95
CA ASN A 6 31.22 -18.60 -3.11
C ASN A 6 30.41 -18.02 -1.92
N ARG A 7 30.76 -16.82 -1.44
CA ARG A 7 30.04 -16.09 -0.38
C ARG A 7 28.52 -16.07 -0.56
N ARG A 8 28.04 -15.93 -1.81
CA ARG A 8 26.60 -15.97 -2.11
C ARG A 8 25.99 -17.34 -1.78
N ASN A 9 26.64 -18.42 -2.19
CA ASN A 9 26.16 -19.79 -1.92
C ASN A 9 26.25 -20.14 -0.43
N PHE A 10 27.27 -19.63 0.27
CA PHE A 10 27.38 -19.75 1.72
C PHE A 10 26.23 -19.01 2.41
N LEU A 11 25.99 -17.73 2.09
CA LEU A 11 24.89 -16.96 2.69
C LEU A 11 23.52 -17.57 2.38
N THR A 12 23.27 -18.00 1.14
CA THR A 12 22.02 -18.68 0.78
C THR A 12 21.83 -19.98 1.56
N GLY A 13 22.87 -20.82 1.66
CA GLY A 13 22.80 -22.09 2.41
C GLY A 13 22.67 -21.89 3.91
N SER A 14 23.41 -20.93 4.49
CA SER A 14 23.36 -20.61 5.92
C SER A 14 22.02 -19.98 6.33
N THR A 15 21.43 -19.14 5.48
CA THR A 15 20.12 -18.51 5.74
C THR A 15 19.01 -19.55 5.69
N ALA A 16 19.07 -20.51 4.76
CA ALA A 16 18.11 -21.61 4.69
C ALA A 16 18.16 -22.52 5.94
N ALA A 17 19.36 -22.86 6.42
CA ALA A 17 19.54 -23.71 7.59
C ALA A 17 19.13 -23.02 8.91
N LEU A 18 19.48 -21.74 9.08
CA LEU A 18 19.06 -20.95 10.25
C LEU A 18 17.58 -20.62 10.22
N GLY A 19 17.02 -20.32 9.04
CA GLY A 19 15.59 -20.11 8.85
C GLY A 19 14.79 -21.35 9.25
N ALA A 20 15.15 -22.53 8.73
CA ALA A 20 14.44 -23.78 9.00
C ALA A 20 14.47 -24.19 10.48
N ALA A 21 15.56 -23.94 11.20
CA ALA A 21 15.68 -24.23 12.62
C ALA A 21 14.96 -23.19 13.52
N ALA A 22 14.76 -21.96 13.03
CA ALA A 22 14.05 -20.91 13.75
C ALA A 22 12.53 -20.92 13.51
N LEU A 23 12.06 -21.51 12.41
CA LEU A 23 10.62 -21.61 12.09
C LEU A 23 9.74 -22.10 13.26
N PRO A 24 10.11 -23.13 14.06
CA PRO A 24 9.29 -23.58 15.18
C PRO A 24 9.23 -22.59 16.36
N ALA A 25 10.26 -21.75 16.53
CA ALA A 25 10.27 -20.70 17.56
C ALA A 25 9.42 -19.49 17.15
N TRP A 26 9.25 -19.27 15.84
CA TRP A 26 8.42 -18.21 15.25
C TRP A 26 6.99 -18.70 14.96
N ALA A 27 6.79 -20.02 14.90
CA ALA A 27 5.49 -20.68 14.77
C ALA A 27 4.81 -20.93 16.13
N LYS A 28 5.36 -20.43 17.24
CA LYS A 28 4.55 -20.25 18.45
C LYS A 28 3.40 -19.33 18.05
N GLY A 29 2.17 -19.80 18.21
CA GLY A 29 0.98 -19.00 17.93
C GLY A 29 1.15 -17.66 18.62
N GLU A 30 1.29 -16.60 17.83
CA GLU A 30 1.41 -15.25 18.37
C GLU A 30 0.22 -15.03 19.29
N GLU A 31 0.48 -14.54 20.51
CA GLU A 31 -0.61 -14.00 21.32
C GLU A 31 -1.31 -12.96 20.46
N LYS A 32 -2.59 -13.19 20.18
CA LYS A 32 -3.39 -12.23 19.43
C LYS A 32 -3.28 -10.91 20.17
N LEU A 33 -2.67 -9.91 19.52
CA LEU A 33 -2.58 -8.57 20.07
C LEU A 33 -4.01 -8.08 20.31
N ASN A 34 -4.26 -7.58 21.52
CA ASN A 34 -5.54 -6.94 21.82
C ASN A 34 -5.62 -5.64 21.02
N ALA A 35 -6.51 -5.61 20.03
CA ALA A 35 -6.74 -4.41 19.23
C ALA A 35 -7.29 -3.30 20.14
N SER A 36 -6.65 -2.12 20.10
CA SER A 36 -7.10 -0.95 20.85
C SER A 36 -8.21 -0.15 20.14
N ALA A 37 -8.46 -0.44 18.86
CA ALA A 37 -9.45 0.25 18.05
C ALA A 37 -10.64 -0.66 17.71
N ASP A 38 -11.85 -0.16 17.95
CA ASP A 38 -13.09 -0.87 17.62
C ASP A 38 -13.45 -0.79 16.13
N THR A 39 -13.05 0.32 15.50
CA THR A 39 -13.38 0.71 14.12
C THR A 39 -12.14 1.20 13.38
N VAL A 40 -12.00 0.81 12.11
CA VAL A 40 -10.97 1.28 11.19
C VAL A 40 -11.65 1.99 10.03
N ILE A 41 -11.18 3.19 9.69
CA ILE A 41 -11.61 3.94 8.51
C ILE A 41 -10.46 3.91 7.52
N LEU A 42 -10.71 3.35 6.33
CA LEU A 42 -9.77 3.38 5.22
C LEU A 42 -10.14 4.53 4.28
N CYS A 43 -9.26 5.53 4.18
CA CYS A 43 -9.38 6.59 3.18
C CYS A 43 -8.54 6.23 1.95
N TRP A 44 -9.20 5.82 0.86
CA TRP A 44 -8.55 5.63 -0.44
C TRP A 44 -8.63 6.90 -1.28
N MET A 45 -7.48 7.40 -1.71
CA MET A 45 -7.39 8.59 -2.57
C MET A 45 -7.25 8.16 -4.03
N ALA A 46 -8.37 8.08 -4.75
CA ALA A 46 -8.40 7.73 -6.18
C ALA A 46 -7.66 8.77 -7.06
N GLY A 47 -7.19 8.32 -8.23
CA GLY A 47 -6.55 9.18 -9.25
C GLY A 47 -5.03 9.06 -9.37
N GLY A 48 -4.34 8.42 -8.41
CA GLY A 48 -2.91 8.13 -8.53
C GLY A 48 -2.00 9.31 -8.21
N MET A 49 -2.20 9.94 -7.05
CA MET A 49 -1.31 10.98 -6.56
C MET A 49 0.15 10.48 -6.54
N ALA A 50 1.07 11.28 -7.07
CA ALA A 50 2.48 10.92 -7.06
C ALA A 50 2.99 10.80 -5.62
N SER A 51 3.61 9.67 -5.28
CA SER A 51 4.19 9.46 -3.95
C SER A 51 5.24 10.53 -3.60
N THR A 52 5.97 10.99 -4.62
CA THR A 52 7.02 12.02 -4.50
C THR A 52 6.49 13.43 -4.25
N GLU A 53 5.18 13.65 -4.43
CA GLU A 53 4.48 14.91 -4.19
C GLU A 53 3.57 14.85 -2.96
N THR A 54 3.61 13.73 -2.21
CA THR A 54 2.77 13.51 -1.02
C THR A 54 3.64 13.14 0.18
N PHE A 55 3.81 11.85 0.43
CA PHE A 55 4.41 11.34 1.65
C PHE A 55 5.91 11.01 1.54
N ASP A 56 6.49 11.09 0.33
CA ASP A 56 7.89 10.78 0.08
C ASP A 56 8.60 11.93 -0.68
N PRO A 57 8.70 13.12 -0.08
CA PRO A 57 9.28 14.29 -0.75
C PRO A 57 10.66 13.96 -1.31
N LYS A 58 10.80 14.15 -2.62
CA LYS A 58 12.09 14.06 -3.32
C LYS A 58 12.70 15.46 -3.47
N ARG A 59 13.81 15.55 -4.19
CA ARG A 59 14.43 16.83 -4.49
C ARG A 59 13.40 17.75 -5.16
N TYR A 60 13.12 18.88 -4.53
CA TYR A 60 12.26 19.91 -5.07
C TYR A 60 12.89 20.51 -6.33
N THR A 61 12.14 20.50 -7.42
CA THR A 61 12.52 21.10 -8.69
C THR A 61 11.49 22.18 -9.03
N PRO A 62 11.80 23.49 -8.86
CA PRO A 62 10.88 24.55 -9.25
C PRO A 62 10.67 24.56 -10.76
N PHE A 63 9.46 24.96 -11.18
CA PHE A 63 9.15 25.08 -12.59
C PHE A 63 9.97 26.19 -13.25
N GLU A 64 10.52 25.90 -14.43
CA GLU A 64 11.10 26.87 -15.33
C GLU A 64 10.76 26.54 -16.79
N LYS A 65 10.73 27.55 -17.66
CA LYS A 65 10.42 27.34 -19.07
C LYS A 65 11.53 26.52 -19.73
N GLY A 66 11.15 25.39 -20.32
CA GLY A 66 12.10 24.47 -20.97
C GLY A 66 12.68 23.41 -20.03
N LEU A 67 12.20 23.33 -18.78
CA LEU A 67 12.53 22.26 -17.85
C LEU A 67 12.22 20.89 -18.48
N LYS A 68 13.19 19.97 -18.39
CA LYS A 68 13.00 18.60 -18.89
C LYS A 68 12.28 17.76 -17.84
N SER A 69 11.30 16.98 -18.27
CA SER A 69 10.48 16.16 -17.35
C SER A 69 11.28 15.13 -16.56
N ASP A 70 12.39 14.62 -17.11
CA ASP A 70 13.29 13.67 -16.45
C ASP A 70 14.07 14.29 -15.26
N GLN A 71 14.04 15.62 -15.12
CA GLN A 71 14.64 16.35 -14.00
C GLN A 71 13.64 16.64 -12.88
N VAL A 72 12.35 16.38 -13.10
CA VAL A 72 11.28 16.62 -12.12
C VAL A 72 11.13 15.40 -11.22
N LEU A 73 11.60 15.52 -9.98
CA LEU A 73 11.41 14.48 -8.96
C LEU A 73 10.25 14.83 -8.02
N SER A 74 10.09 16.11 -7.67
CA SER A 74 8.94 16.64 -6.92
C SER A 74 8.76 18.11 -7.23
N THR A 75 7.51 18.56 -7.38
CA THR A 75 7.18 19.98 -7.60
C THR A 75 6.80 20.72 -6.33
N PHE A 76 6.79 20.03 -5.18
CA PHE A 76 6.45 20.61 -3.88
C PHE A 76 7.67 20.61 -2.95
N PRO A 77 7.96 21.73 -2.26
CA PRO A 77 8.93 21.74 -1.17
C PRO A 77 8.58 20.74 -0.07
N ALA A 78 9.59 20.23 0.62
CA ALA A 78 9.39 19.42 1.82
C ALA A 78 9.13 20.30 3.05
N ILE A 79 8.21 19.87 3.92
CA ILE A 79 7.89 20.52 5.20
C ILE A 79 8.21 19.61 6.38
N ASP A 80 8.46 20.23 7.53
CA ASP A 80 8.58 19.53 8.82
C ASP A 80 7.25 18.92 9.26
N THR A 81 7.36 17.83 10.02
CA THR A 81 6.22 17.19 10.70
C THR A 81 6.41 17.27 12.21
N ALA A 82 5.42 16.80 12.97
CA ALA A 82 5.50 16.68 14.43
C ALA A 82 6.57 15.68 14.91
N VAL A 83 7.16 14.90 13.99
CA VAL A 83 8.22 13.93 14.28
C VAL A 83 9.51 14.38 13.61
N ASP A 84 10.59 14.41 14.38
CA ASP A 84 11.92 14.76 13.88
C ASP A 84 12.31 13.87 12.70
N HIS A 85 12.98 14.49 11.72
CA HIS A 85 13.49 13.84 10.50
C HIS A 85 12.43 13.25 9.55
N ILE A 86 11.15 13.23 9.91
CA ILE A 86 10.07 12.88 8.99
C ILE A 86 9.60 14.16 8.28
N LYS A 87 9.63 14.12 6.95
CA LYS A 87 9.21 15.20 6.06
C LYS A 87 8.10 14.72 5.12
N VAL A 88 7.15 15.60 4.82
CA VAL A 88 6.13 15.40 3.76
C VAL A 88 6.13 16.61 2.82
N CYS A 89 5.41 16.55 1.70
CA CYS A 89 5.30 17.69 0.79
C CYS A 89 4.39 18.81 1.33
N GLN A 90 4.69 20.05 0.95
CA GLN A 90 3.80 21.20 1.15
C GLN A 90 2.39 20.89 0.62
N GLY A 91 1.35 21.31 1.34
CA GLY A 91 -0.06 20.92 1.10
C GLY A 91 -0.57 19.85 2.07
N PHE A 92 0.32 19.17 2.80
CA PHE A 92 -0.02 18.17 3.82
C PHE A 92 0.15 18.71 5.25
N GLU A 93 0.02 20.02 5.48
CA GLU A 93 0.32 20.66 6.76
C GLU A 93 -0.52 20.09 7.91
N GLN A 94 -1.78 19.71 7.66
CA GLN A 94 -2.63 19.12 8.69
C GLN A 94 -2.20 17.70 9.06
N VAL A 95 -1.70 16.93 8.09
CA VAL A 95 -1.16 15.58 8.35
C VAL A 95 0.20 15.69 9.04
N ALA A 96 1.03 16.65 8.63
CA ALA A 96 2.33 16.92 9.22
C ALA A 96 2.23 17.20 10.73
N LYS A 97 1.22 17.97 11.16
CA LYS A 97 0.97 18.29 12.59
C LYS A 97 0.65 17.10 13.48
N VAL A 98 0.22 15.97 12.91
CA VAL A 98 -0.22 14.78 13.67
C VAL A 98 0.58 13.53 13.30
N MET A 99 1.76 13.71 12.69
CA MET A 99 2.60 12.60 12.22
C MET A 99 3.09 11.70 13.37
N ASP A 100 3.15 12.23 14.59
CA ASP A 100 3.47 11.50 15.83
C ASP A 100 2.41 10.44 16.20
N ARG A 101 1.23 10.52 15.59
CA ARG A 101 0.13 9.56 15.74
C ARG A 101 -0.01 8.60 14.57
N GLY A 102 0.87 8.71 13.58
CA GLY A 102 0.83 7.95 12.34
C GLY A 102 2.02 6.99 12.20
N THR A 103 1.88 6.05 11.26
CA THR A 103 3.01 5.28 10.75
C THR A 103 3.10 5.53 9.26
N LEU A 104 4.28 5.95 8.80
CA LEU A 104 4.52 6.25 7.40
C LEU A 104 5.19 5.07 6.70
N ILE A 105 4.57 4.56 5.64
CA ILE A 105 5.09 3.45 4.82
C ILE A 105 5.47 4.00 3.44
N ARG A 106 6.77 3.95 3.09
CA ARG A 106 7.31 4.37 1.77
C ARG A 106 7.80 3.20 0.93
N THR A 107 7.76 1.99 1.47
CA THR A 107 8.33 0.78 0.88
C THR A 107 7.30 -0.06 0.11
N GLN A 108 6.07 0.43 -0.04
CA GLN A 108 5.04 -0.28 -0.79
C GLN A 108 5.44 -0.35 -2.27
N VAL A 109 5.44 -1.57 -2.81
CA VAL A 109 5.55 -1.83 -4.24
C VAL A 109 4.22 -2.41 -4.70
N GLY A 110 3.56 -1.75 -5.66
CA GLY A 110 2.32 -2.24 -6.26
C GLY A 110 2.57 -3.31 -7.32
N ALA A 111 1.51 -4.03 -7.69
CA ALA A 111 1.51 -4.92 -8.85
C ALA A 111 1.78 -4.13 -10.13
N ASP A 112 2.48 -4.74 -11.09
CA ASP A 112 2.71 -4.15 -12.41
C ASP A 112 1.50 -4.38 -13.32
N LEU A 113 0.57 -3.42 -13.33
CA LEU A 113 -0.72 -3.53 -14.02
C LEU A 113 -0.78 -2.67 -15.31
N GLY A 114 0.37 -2.22 -15.81
CA GLY A 114 0.51 -1.30 -16.93
C GLY A 114 0.36 0.17 -16.53
N HIS A 115 0.62 1.09 -17.47
CA HIS A 115 0.92 2.49 -17.13
C HIS A 115 -0.26 3.48 -17.21
N ILE A 116 -1.45 3.08 -17.71
CA ILE A 116 -2.54 4.03 -18.05
C ILE A 116 -3.91 3.59 -17.47
N LEU A 117 -3.95 2.57 -16.62
CA LEU A 117 -5.22 1.97 -16.19
C LEU A 117 -5.45 2.14 -14.69
N HIS A 118 -5.97 3.31 -14.29
CA HIS A 118 -6.38 3.58 -12.91
C HIS A 118 -7.41 2.56 -12.40
N SER A 119 -8.32 2.11 -13.28
CA SER A 119 -9.33 1.10 -12.97
C SER A 119 -8.73 -0.25 -12.55
N ARG A 120 -7.63 -0.69 -13.19
CA ARG A 120 -6.93 -1.93 -12.80
C ARG A 120 -6.26 -1.83 -11.44
N HIS A 121 -5.61 -0.70 -11.16
CA HIS A 121 -5.00 -0.46 -9.85
C HIS A 121 -6.05 -0.34 -8.74
N GLN A 122 -7.18 0.32 -9.02
CA GLN A 122 -8.31 0.38 -8.11
C GLN A 122 -8.89 -1.00 -7.85
N TYR A 123 -9.09 -1.82 -8.89
CA TYR A 123 -9.54 -3.21 -8.74
C TYR A 123 -8.57 -4.02 -7.86
N HIS A 124 -7.27 -3.95 -8.15
CA HIS A 124 -6.26 -4.67 -7.41
C HIS A 124 -6.17 -4.23 -5.94
N TRP A 125 -6.27 -2.92 -5.65
CA TRP A 125 -6.26 -2.45 -4.26
C TRP A 125 -7.45 -2.99 -3.45
N HIS A 126 -8.63 -3.01 -4.07
CA HIS A 126 -9.87 -3.41 -3.40
C HIS A 126 -10.06 -4.93 -3.34
N THR A 127 -9.39 -5.71 -4.17
CA THR A 127 -9.58 -7.17 -4.23
C THR A 127 -8.33 -7.96 -3.87
N GLY A 128 -7.14 -7.40 -4.08
CA GLY A 128 -5.85 -8.09 -3.98
C GLY A 128 -5.50 -8.99 -5.17
N TYR A 129 -6.29 -8.95 -6.26
CA TYR A 129 -6.09 -9.80 -7.43
C TYR A 129 -5.70 -9.01 -8.67
N GLU A 130 -4.74 -9.55 -9.42
CA GLU A 130 -4.32 -9.00 -10.71
C GLU A 130 -5.26 -9.50 -11.83
N PRO A 131 -5.97 -8.62 -12.56
CA PRO A 131 -6.81 -9.01 -13.69
C PRO A 131 -5.97 -9.39 -14.93
N PRO A 132 -6.49 -10.21 -15.86
CA PRO A 132 -7.87 -10.72 -15.92
C PRO A 132 -8.09 -11.97 -15.05
N LEU A 133 -9.30 -12.12 -14.52
CA LEU A 133 -9.72 -13.28 -13.73
C LEU A 133 -10.89 -13.99 -14.42
N THR A 134 -10.98 -15.30 -14.21
CA THR A 134 -12.08 -16.12 -14.72
C THR A 134 -13.32 -16.11 -13.81
N VAL A 135 -13.17 -15.57 -12.59
CA VAL A 135 -14.23 -15.46 -11.59
C VAL A 135 -14.20 -14.07 -10.98
N ALA A 136 -15.33 -13.63 -10.43
CA ALA A 136 -15.39 -12.37 -9.69
C ALA A 136 -14.55 -12.49 -8.41
N ALA A 137 -13.52 -11.64 -8.27
CA ALA A 137 -12.75 -11.56 -7.04
C ALA A 137 -13.60 -10.93 -5.91
N PRO A 138 -13.51 -11.46 -4.68
CA PRO A 138 -14.13 -10.84 -3.54
C PRO A 138 -13.50 -9.47 -3.24
N HIS A 139 -14.35 -8.48 -3.01
CA HIS A 139 -13.95 -7.19 -2.46
C HIS A 139 -13.37 -7.37 -1.04
N LEU A 140 -12.45 -6.50 -0.62
CA LEU A 140 -11.87 -6.49 0.73
C LEU A 140 -12.95 -6.45 1.81
N GLY A 141 -14.03 -5.69 1.57
CA GLY A 141 -15.21 -5.66 2.43
C GLY A 141 -15.92 -7.01 2.57
N ALA A 142 -15.94 -7.85 1.52
CA ALA A 142 -16.49 -9.20 1.59
C ALA A 142 -15.59 -10.13 2.43
N TRP A 143 -14.27 -10.01 2.29
CA TRP A 143 -13.32 -10.72 3.17
C TRP A 143 -13.48 -10.32 4.63
N ILE A 144 -13.61 -9.03 4.92
CA ILE A 144 -13.85 -8.53 6.28
C ILE A 144 -15.19 -9.04 6.82
N ALA A 145 -16.26 -8.99 6.01
CA ALA A 145 -17.57 -9.51 6.39
C ALA A 145 -17.54 -11.02 6.65
N HIS A 146 -16.78 -11.79 5.87
CA HIS A 146 -16.59 -13.22 6.10
C HIS A 146 -15.84 -13.50 7.39
N ALA A 147 -14.77 -12.75 7.68
CA ALA A 147 -13.94 -12.96 8.86
C ALA A 147 -14.59 -12.45 10.17
N ARG A 148 -15.26 -11.29 10.14
CA ARG A 148 -15.83 -10.63 11.34
C ARG A 148 -17.33 -10.85 11.51
N GLY A 149 -18.06 -11.13 10.43
CA GLY A 149 -19.52 -11.20 10.46
C GLY A 149 -20.19 -9.83 10.55
N ARG A 150 -21.50 -9.83 10.78
CA ARG A 150 -22.32 -8.61 10.91
C ARG A 150 -22.23 -8.03 12.33
N ASN A 151 -22.22 -6.71 12.45
CA ASN A 151 -22.29 -6.02 13.75
C ASN A 151 -23.70 -6.03 14.35
N HIS A 152 -24.75 -6.16 13.54
CA HIS A 152 -26.14 -6.16 14.00
C HIS A 152 -26.99 -7.13 13.14
N PRO A 153 -27.90 -7.92 13.74
CA PRO A 153 -28.69 -8.93 13.01
C PRO A 153 -29.53 -8.35 11.87
N ALA A 154 -30.02 -7.12 12.02
CA ALA A 154 -30.85 -6.43 11.02
C ALA A 154 -30.05 -5.68 9.93
N LEU A 155 -28.72 -5.67 9.99
CA LEU A 155 -27.87 -4.98 9.01
C LEU A 155 -26.99 -6.00 8.26
N PRO A 156 -26.67 -5.74 6.98
CA PRO A 156 -25.66 -6.51 6.27
C PRO A 156 -24.27 -6.32 6.91
N ALA A 157 -23.39 -7.30 6.74
CA ALA A 157 -22.02 -7.25 7.27
C ALA A 157 -21.10 -6.30 6.50
N PHE A 158 -21.46 -5.95 5.26
CA PHE A 158 -20.74 -5.01 4.41
C PHE A 158 -21.75 -4.25 3.54
N ILE A 159 -21.50 -2.95 3.39
CA ILE A 159 -22.25 -2.05 2.52
C ILE A 159 -21.23 -1.32 1.67
N ASP A 160 -21.43 -1.34 0.36
CA ASP A 160 -20.71 -0.52 -0.60
C ASP A 160 -21.68 0.53 -1.17
N ILE A 161 -21.24 1.78 -1.24
CA ILE A 161 -22.03 2.91 -1.73
C ILE A 161 -21.18 3.65 -2.75
N GLY A 162 -21.53 3.54 -4.05
CA GLY A 162 -20.81 4.22 -5.13
C GLY A 162 -20.53 3.31 -6.32
N GLN A 163 -19.37 3.51 -6.95
CA GLN A 163 -18.92 2.70 -8.10
C GLN A 163 -18.67 1.26 -7.68
N THR A 164 -19.37 0.33 -8.34
CA THR A 164 -19.11 -1.10 -8.14
C THR A 164 -17.72 -1.46 -8.66
N PRO A 165 -16.93 -2.30 -7.95
CA PRO A 165 -15.59 -2.73 -8.37
C PRO A 165 -15.56 -3.54 -9.68
N ASN A 166 -16.70 -3.80 -10.31
CA ASN A 166 -16.81 -4.53 -11.57
C ASN A 166 -16.30 -3.62 -12.69
N GLY A 167 -14.99 -3.67 -12.92
CA GLY A 167 -14.33 -2.99 -14.03
C GLY A 167 -15.08 -3.19 -15.35
N GLU A 168 -15.22 -2.09 -16.08
CA GLU A 168 -15.81 -1.98 -17.43
C GLU A 168 -17.31 -2.31 -17.55
N SER A 169 -18.17 -1.68 -16.74
CA SER A 169 -19.35 -1.06 -17.39
C SER A 169 -18.86 0.15 -18.18
N GLU A 170 -19.49 0.44 -19.33
CA GLU A 170 -19.16 1.54 -20.25
C GLU A 170 -18.99 2.94 -19.60
N GLU A 171 -19.38 3.08 -18.33
CA GLU A 171 -19.37 4.31 -17.53
C GLU A 171 -17.97 4.82 -17.15
N ILE A 172 -16.89 4.04 -17.38
CA ILE A 172 -15.51 4.43 -17.07
C ILE A 172 -14.70 4.80 -18.33
N LYS A 173 -15.35 4.87 -19.51
CA LYS A 173 -14.75 5.43 -20.74
C LYS A 173 -15.04 6.93 -20.86
N ALA A 174 -14.48 7.75 -19.98
CA ALA A 174 -14.46 9.21 -20.13
C ALA A 174 -13.05 9.74 -19.85
#